data_AF-A0A7S4ICT8-F1
#
_entry.id   AF-A0A7S4ICT8-F1
#
_cell.length_a   1.000
_cell.length_b   1.000
_cell.length_c   1.000
_cell.angle_alpha   90.00
_cell.angle_beta   90.00
_cell.angle_gamma   90.00
#
_symmetry.space_group_name_H-M   'P 1'
#
loop_
_entity.id
_entity.type
_entity.pdbx_description
1 polymer ?
#
loop_
_entity_poly.entity_id
_entity_poly.type
_entity_poly.pdbx_seq_one_letter_code
_entity_poly.pdbx_strand_id
1 'polypeptide(L)'
;MPGSSQPLLMSPRRNLKRLLEDTIGPERLEAEQSAAVDMLTRADSEHKLNHRKLYLVLDLDETLAYTKRLPPGETAVGHKIFVRGEPYDMVLRPGLQQFLRVATQNFIVYLYTMGDEDYTHAALGVIDPDRTLFTGGICCWRPSESRTHKNLDRVLCDKRMALIVDDTPDVWADDLANLCLIRRFIGDPKDDSLMRLAFQIQRVHRTYFEGAGTFSLDGPESAPPDVRTVLLSIRGALLSGCSIALTGVAQVDEETLDYHPLCTLVRLYGGQLTLSVDAATHLVARKKDGWQHSGKIRRALARRQTETGFHAVWDHWMLDSICTWDRQPEDPYSIPPASPEARDSAAPASAAPAPSTTVLAERNEGNGGRLSEVDRELLGLDVPTLPTRKRMREPQQQGLSVAREDVCASSGATRMSVAAYLQQKSTSGAEPVATGNEVPASGSVSDDG
;
A
#
# COMPACT_ATOMS: atom_id res chain seq x y z
N MET A 1 -51.97 23.46 8.21
CA MET A 1 -51.46 22.08 8.33
C MET A 1 -50.08 22.16 8.95
N PRO A 2 -49.83 21.54 10.12
CA PRO A 2 -48.53 21.62 10.76
C PRO A 2 -47.50 20.84 9.93
N GLY A 3 -46.38 21.50 9.63
CA GLY A 3 -45.26 20.90 8.93
C GLY A 3 -44.70 19.73 9.72
N SER A 4 -44.59 18.58 9.07
CA SER A 4 -43.91 17.41 9.61
C SER A 4 -42.39 17.67 9.58
N SER A 5 -41.88 18.32 10.63
CA SER A 5 -40.47 18.28 10.97
C SER A 5 -40.11 16.85 11.40
N GLN A 6 -39.81 15.99 10.43
CA GLN A 6 -39.14 14.72 10.74
C GLN A 6 -37.83 15.04 11.48
N PRO A 7 -37.52 14.33 12.58
CA PRO A 7 -36.34 14.65 13.36
C PRO A 7 -35.07 14.47 12.53
N LEU A 8 -34.09 15.34 12.74
CA LEU A 8 -32.71 15.17 12.28
C LEU A 8 -32.06 13.97 13.00
N LEU A 9 -32.54 12.76 12.71
CA LEU A 9 -32.03 11.49 13.28
C LEU A 9 -30.81 10.96 12.51
N MET A 10 -30.35 11.70 11.49
CA MET A 10 -29.18 11.32 10.69
C MET A 10 -28.02 12.28 10.93
N SER A 11 -26.79 11.81 10.66
CA SER A 11 -25.58 12.64 10.72
C SER A 11 -25.70 13.86 9.80
N PRO A 12 -25.01 14.99 10.11
CA PRO A 12 -25.01 16.18 9.25
C PRO A 12 -24.70 15.87 7.79
N ARG A 13 -23.77 14.93 7.54
CA ARG A 13 -23.42 14.46 6.19
C ARG A 13 -24.58 13.77 5.47
N ARG A 14 -25.36 12.93 6.18
CA ARG A 14 -26.55 12.28 5.60
C ARG A 14 -27.66 13.28 5.33
N ASN A 15 -27.86 14.25 6.22
CA ASN A 15 -28.85 15.31 6.01
C ASN A 15 -28.50 16.17 4.79
N LEU A 16 -27.21 16.52 4.63
CA LEU A 16 -26.73 17.23 3.45
C LEU A 16 -26.91 16.39 2.18
N LYS A 17 -26.54 15.10 2.20
CA LYS A 17 -26.71 14.21 1.05
C LYS A 17 -28.18 14.15 0.61
N ARG A 18 -29.10 13.90 1.56
CA ARG A 18 -30.54 13.86 1.29
C ARG A 18 -31.03 15.18 0.70
N LEU A 19 -30.65 16.30 1.29
CA LEU A 19 -31.06 17.62 0.81
C LEU A 19 -30.56 17.89 -0.62
N LEU A 20 -29.33 17.47 -0.94
CA LEU A 20 -28.80 17.56 -2.30
C LEU A 20 -29.54 16.63 -3.27
N GLU A 21 -29.79 15.38 -2.87
CA GLU A 21 -30.57 14.41 -3.65
C GLU A 21 -31.98 14.95 -3.97
N ASP A 22 -32.66 15.53 -2.98
CA ASP A 22 -33.99 16.12 -3.14
C ASP A 22 -33.98 17.38 -4.06
N THR A 23 -32.87 18.11 -4.09
CA THR A 23 -32.77 19.40 -4.82
C THR A 23 -32.38 19.23 -6.28
N ILE A 24 -31.37 18.40 -6.58
CA ILE A 24 -30.81 18.26 -7.94
C ILE A 24 -31.02 16.88 -8.55
N GLY A 25 -31.58 15.92 -7.80
CA GLY A 25 -31.74 14.54 -8.21
C GLY A 25 -30.46 13.70 -7.99
N PRO A 26 -30.61 12.37 -7.79
CA PRO A 26 -29.50 11.49 -7.44
C PRO A 26 -28.46 11.36 -8.57
N GLU A 27 -28.89 11.19 -9.82
CA GLU A 27 -27.97 11.02 -10.96
C GLU A 27 -27.10 12.26 -11.18
N ARG A 28 -27.69 13.46 -11.11
CA ARG A 28 -26.94 14.71 -11.24
C ARG A 28 -26.01 14.92 -10.06
N LEU A 29 -26.44 14.59 -8.84
CA LEU A 29 -25.57 14.67 -7.67
C LEU A 29 -24.35 13.76 -7.81
N GLU A 30 -24.52 12.53 -8.29
CA GLU A 30 -23.41 11.60 -8.54
C GLU A 30 -22.46 12.13 -9.61
N ALA A 31 -22.98 12.67 -10.72
CA ALA A 31 -22.15 13.27 -11.77
C ALA A 31 -21.35 14.48 -11.26
N GLU A 32 -21.97 15.39 -10.50
CA GLU A 32 -21.32 16.57 -9.91
C GLU A 32 -20.27 16.15 -8.85
N GLN A 33 -20.55 15.11 -8.06
CA GLN A 33 -19.58 14.54 -7.11
C GLN A 33 -18.38 13.93 -7.83
N SER A 34 -18.61 13.17 -8.90
CA SER A 34 -17.53 12.59 -9.71
C SER A 34 -16.65 13.69 -10.31
N ALA A 35 -17.26 14.71 -10.92
CA ALA A 35 -16.52 15.83 -11.51
C ALA A 35 -15.71 16.61 -10.45
N ALA A 36 -16.27 16.79 -9.25
CA ALA A 36 -15.56 17.44 -8.14
C ALA A 36 -14.37 16.60 -7.64
N VAL A 37 -14.53 15.27 -7.56
CA VAL A 37 -13.45 14.34 -7.20
C VAL A 37 -12.35 14.36 -8.26
N ASP A 38 -12.69 14.36 -9.54
CA ASP A 38 -11.71 14.44 -10.64
C ASP A 38 -10.92 15.75 -10.60
N MET A 39 -11.61 16.88 -10.44
CA MET A 39 -10.98 18.20 -10.32
C MET A 39 -10.03 18.25 -9.11
N LEU A 40 -10.46 17.76 -7.95
CA LEU A 40 -9.66 17.76 -6.73
C LEU A 40 -8.46 16.82 -6.86
N THR A 41 -8.65 15.63 -7.42
CA THR A 41 -7.58 14.63 -7.64
C THR A 41 -6.52 15.19 -8.57
N ARG A 42 -6.94 15.87 -9.65
CA ARG A 42 -6.01 16.53 -10.57
C ARG A 42 -5.20 17.62 -9.88
N ALA A 43 -5.87 18.55 -9.19
CA ALA A 43 -5.21 19.66 -8.52
C ALA A 43 -4.26 19.17 -7.40
N ASP A 44 -4.68 18.14 -6.65
CA ASP A 44 -3.84 17.52 -5.63
C ASP A 44 -2.59 16.89 -6.25
N SER A 45 -2.75 16.18 -7.37
CA SER A 45 -1.67 15.49 -8.09
C SER A 45 -0.66 16.47 -8.71
N GLU A 46 -1.13 17.56 -9.34
CA GLU A 46 -0.25 18.65 -9.79
C GLU A 46 0.57 19.23 -8.63
N HIS A 47 -0.09 19.48 -7.49
CA HIS A 47 0.60 19.95 -6.31
C HIS A 47 1.65 18.95 -5.82
N LYS A 48 1.37 17.65 -5.78
CA LYS A 48 2.34 16.62 -5.36
C LYS A 48 3.50 16.50 -6.35
N LEU A 49 3.26 16.55 -7.66
CA LEU A 49 4.31 16.54 -8.67
C LEU A 49 5.28 17.72 -8.49
N ASN A 50 4.75 18.93 -8.25
CA ASN A 50 5.57 20.13 -8.02
C ASN A 50 6.45 20.03 -6.76
N HIS A 51 6.03 19.24 -5.77
CA HIS A 51 6.80 18.97 -4.55
C HIS A 51 7.58 17.65 -4.61
N ARG A 52 7.63 17.01 -5.79
CA ARG A 52 8.25 15.70 -6.00
C ARG A 52 7.77 14.66 -4.99
N LYS A 53 6.46 14.58 -4.77
CA LYS A 53 5.84 13.58 -3.90
C LYS A 53 4.97 12.61 -4.69
N LEU A 54 4.96 11.36 -4.23
CA LEU A 54 4.05 10.30 -4.67
C LEU A 54 3.08 9.94 -3.54
N TYR A 55 2.07 9.12 -3.83
CA TYR A 55 1.17 8.57 -2.81
C TYR A 55 1.66 7.18 -2.38
N LEU A 56 1.59 6.91 -1.08
CA LEU A 56 1.93 5.61 -0.50
C LEU A 56 0.77 5.12 0.36
N VAL A 57 0.09 4.07 -0.09
CA VAL A 57 -1.02 3.43 0.62
C VAL A 57 -0.46 2.23 1.37
N LEU A 58 -0.51 2.29 2.69
CA LEU A 58 0.01 1.24 3.57
C LEU A 58 -1.13 0.47 4.21
N ASP A 59 -1.09 -0.85 4.13
CA ASP A 59 -1.88 -1.72 5.00
C ASP A 59 -1.35 -1.73 6.45
N LEU A 60 -2.12 -2.30 7.39
CA LEU A 60 -1.77 -2.35 8.81
C LEU A 60 -1.41 -3.77 9.28
N ASP A 61 -2.40 -4.66 9.29
CA ASP A 61 -2.29 -5.99 9.90
C ASP A 61 -1.45 -6.91 9.05
N GLU A 62 -0.46 -7.56 9.67
CA GLU A 62 0.53 -8.40 8.98
C GLU A 62 1.39 -7.63 7.94
N THR A 63 1.22 -6.31 7.82
CA THR A 63 2.05 -5.41 7.02
C THR A 63 2.97 -4.55 7.90
N LEU A 64 2.41 -3.72 8.78
CA LEU A 64 3.14 -2.82 9.70
C LEU A 64 3.15 -3.34 11.15
N ALA A 65 2.17 -4.13 11.52
CA ALA A 65 2.05 -4.69 12.86
C ALA A 65 1.35 -6.06 12.83
N TYR A 66 1.67 -6.89 13.82
CA TYR A 66 0.99 -8.16 14.05
C TYR A 66 0.16 -8.02 15.33
N THR A 67 -1.15 -8.14 15.22
CA THR A 67 -2.07 -7.98 16.36
C THR A 67 -2.75 -9.31 16.67
N LYS A 68 -2.73 -9.72 17.94
CA LYS A 68 -3.51 -10.88 18.43
C LYS A 68 -4.29 -10.51 19.69
N ARG A 69 -5.43 -11.16 19.91
CA ARG A 69 -6.15 -11.02 21.20
C ARG A 69 -5.25 -11.53 22.32
N LEU A 70 -5.18 -10.79 23.42
CA LEU A 70 -4.37 -11.16 24.58
C LEU A 70 -5.20 -12.06 25.51
N PRO A 71 -4.84 -13.33 25.71
CA PRO A 71 -5.57 -14.22 26.61
C PRO A 71 -5.52 -13.74 28.07
N PRO A 72 -6.52 -14.11 28.89
CA PRO A 72 -6.53 -13.77 30.31
C PRO A 72 -5.26 -14.26 31.03
N GLY A 73 -4.61 -13.36 31.77
CA GLY A 73 -3.39 -13.67 32.54
C GLY A 73 -2.09 -13.59 31.74
N GLU A 74 -2.13 -13.40 30.42
CA GLU A 74 -0.93 -13.20 29.61
C GLU A 74 -0.46 -11.73 29.62
N THR A 75 0.84 -11.55 29.46
CA THR A 75 1.47 -10.24 29.31
C THR A 75 1.76 -10.00 27.83
N ALA A 76 1.46 -8.79 27.35
CA ALA A 76 1.75 -8.40 25.98
C ALA A 76 3.27 -8.44 25.72
N VAL A 77 3.67 -9.01 24.59
CA VAL A 77 5.06 -8.96 24.12
C VAL A 77 5.37 -7.63 23.46
N GLY A 78 4.41 -7.08 22.72
CA GLY A 78 4.47 -5.75 22.11
C GLY A 78 3.70 -4.72 22.94
N HIS A 79 2.81 -4.00 22.28
CA HIS A 79 1.99 -2.97 22.88
C HIS A 79 0.61 -3.53 23.23
N LYS A 80 0.21 -3.40 24.50
CA LYS A 80 -1.15 -3.70 24.92
C LYS A 80 -2.10 -2.61 24.45
N ILE A 81 -3.01 -2.93 23.55
CA ILE A 81 -4.10 -2.05 23.09
C ILE A 81 -5.45 -2.61 23.54
N PHE A 82 -6.47 -1.75 23.58
CA PHE A 82 -7.84 -2.15 23.92
C PHE A 82 -8.79 -1.83 22.76
N VAL A 83 -9.53 -2.83 22.32
CA VAL A 83 -10.53 -2.71 21.26
C VAL A 83 -11.87 -3.12 21.85
N ARG A 84 -12.80 -2.18 21.98
CA ARG A 84 -14.13 -2.41 22.60
C ARG A 84 -14.05 -3.06 23.99
N GLY A 85 -13.04 -2.67 24.78
CA GLY A 85 -12.79 -3.20 26.13
C GLY A 85 -12.00 -4.50 26.19
N GLU A 86 -11.76 -5.16 25.05
CA GLU A 86 -10.98 -6.39 24.97
C GLU A 86 -9.49 -6.08 24.77
N PRO A 87 -8.57 -6.74 25.50
CA PRO A 87 -7.14 -6.51 25.36
C PRO A 87 -6.56 -7.27 24.15
N TYR A 88 -5.69 -6.59 23.40
CA TYR A 88 -4.91 -7.16 22.31
C TYR A 88 -3.42 -6.86 22.52
N ASP A 89 -2.56 -7.77 22.06
CA ASP A 89 -1.12 -7.59 21.96
C ASP A 89 -0.78 -7.22 20.52
N MET A 90 -0.27 -6.00 20.32
CA MET A 90 0.15 -5.48 19.03
C MET A 90 1.67 -5.37 18.97
N VAL A 91 2.29 -6.27 18.21
CA VAL A 91 3.73 -6.26 17.95
C VAL A 91 3.98 -5.39 16.72
N LEU A 92 4.74 -4.31 16.87
CA LEU A 92 5.14 -3.49 15.71
C LEU A 92 6.20 -4.22 14.89
N ARG A 93 6.12 -4.11 13.57
CA ARG A 93 7.15 -4.64 12.70
C ARG A 93 8.47 -3.89 12.91
N PRO A 94 9.61 -4.60 13.03
CA PRO A 94 10.90 -3.94 13.27
C PRO A 94 11.19 -2.84 12.23
N GLY A 95 11.65 -1.69 12.72
CA GLY A 95 11.98 -0.53 11.89
C GLY A 95 10.80 0.34 11.45
N LEU A 96 9.56 0.09 11.92
CA LEU A 96 8.37 0.85 11.53
C LEU A 96 8.52 2.38 11.65
N GLN A 97 9.03 2.86 12.78
CA GLN A 97 9.18 4.30 13.02
C GLN A 97 10.24 4.94 12.12
N GLN A 98 11.30 4.20 11.77
CA GLN A 98 12.31 4.63 10.81
C GLN A 98 11.70 4.68 9.40
N PHE A 99 11.00 3.62 9.01
CA PHE A 99 10.33 3.52 7.71
C PHE A 99 9.35 4.67 7.48
N LEU A 100 8.43 4.95 8.42
CA LEU A 100 7.45 6.02 8.27
C LEU A 100 8.09 7.42 8.20
N ARG A 101 9.12 7.69 9.02
CA ARG A 101 9.85 8.96 8.97
C ARG A 101 10.54 9.20 7.64
N VAL A 102 11.11 8.15 7.04
CA VAL A 102 11.74 8.23 5.72
C VAL A 102 10.66 8.36 4.63
N ALA A 103 9.60 7.56 4.68
CA ALA A 103 8.52 7.59 3.71
C ALA A 103 7.84 8.97 3.61
N THR A 104 7.55 9.61 4.74
CA THR A 104 6.88 10.92 4.76
C THR A 104 7.66 12.06 4.08
N GLN A 105 8.97 11.90 3.84
CA GLN A 105 9.78 12.88 3.12
C GLN A 105 9.42 12.92 1.63
N ASN A 106 9.19 11.76 1.01
CA ASN A 106 8.96 11.62 -0.43
C ASN A 106 7.52 11.23 -0.78
N PHE A 107 6.72 10.83 0.20
CA PHE A 107 5.38 10.32 0.01
C PHE A 107 4.33 11.06 0.84
N ILE A 108 3.11 11.06 0.32
CA ILE A 108 1.88 11.31 1.07
C ILE A 108 1.34 9.95 1.51
N VAL A 109 1.35 9.71 2.80
CA VAL A 109 1.12 8.38 3.35
C VAL A 109 -0.34 8.23 3.79
N TYR A 110 -1.00 7.20 3.26
CA TYR A 110 -2.33 6.76 3.67
C TYR A 110 -2.22 5.46 4.46
N LEU A 111 -3.06 5.30 5.49
CA LEU A 111 -3.31 4.00 6.11
C LEU A 111 -4.58 3.40 5.51
N TYR A 112 -4.55 2.18 5.00
CA TYR A 112 -5.72 1.47 4.48
C TYR A 112 -5.79 0.06 5.09
N THR A 113 -6.59 -0.08 6.14
CA THR A 113 -6.80 -1.34 6.87
C THR A 113 -8.24 -1.85 6.72
N MET A 114 -8.38 -3.18 6.78
CA MET A 114 -9.68 -3.86 6.89
C MET A 114 -10.20 -3.92 8.35
N GLY A 115 -9.38 -3.47 9.30
CA GLY A 115 -9.79 -3.22 10.66
C GLY A 115 -10.83 -2.11 10.76
N ASP A 116 -11.71 -2.22 11.75
CA ASP A 116 -12.73 -1.21 12.00
C ASP A 116 -12.17 0.06 12.66
N GLU A 117 -13.03 1.04 12.89
CA GLU A 117 -12.66 2.34 13.46
C GLU A 117 -12.09 2.23 14.88
N ASP A 118 -12.65 1.37 15.74
CA ASP A 118 -12.18 1.20 17.14
C ASP A 118 -10.76 0.62 17.17
N TYR A 119 -10.53 -0.44 16.39
CA TYR A 119 -9.22 -1.06 16.25
C TYR A 119 -8.21 -0.09 15.65
N THR A 120 -8.58 0.59 14.56
CA THR A 120 -7.69 1.53 13.87
C THR A 120 -7.31 2.70 14.78
N HIS A 121 -8.25 3.21 15.57
CA HIS A 121 -7.98 4.26 16.54
C HIS A 121 -6.98 3.80 17.62
N ALA A 122 -7.17 2.59 18.15
CA ALA A 122 -6.28 2.01 19.16
C ALA A 122 -4.86 1.77 18.60
N ALA A 123 -4.74 1.22 17.39
CA ALA A 123 -3.45 0.99 16.73
C ALA A 123 -2.71 2.30 16.46
N LEU A 124 -3.41 3.34 15.99
CA LEU A 124 -2.81 4.65 15.74
C LEU A 124 -2.36 5.36 17.03
N GLY A 125 -3.01 5.10 18.16
CA GLY A 125 -2.54 5.58 19.47
C GLY A 125 -1.14 5.06 19.84
N VAL A 126 -0.69 3.98 19.21
CA VAL A 126 0.67 3.44 19.35
C VAL A 126 1.58 3.86 18.19
N ILE A 127 1.09 3.81 16.94
CA ILE A 127 1.91 4.01 15.75
C ILE A 127 2.15 5.49 15.44
N ASP A 128 1.12 6.32 15.54
CA ASP A 128 1.13 7.74 15.17
C ASP A 128 0.30 8.57 16.18
N PRO A 129 0.76 8.67 17.45
CA PRO A 129 0.00 9.34 18.51
C PRO A 129 -0.23 10.83 18.21
N ASP A 130 0.71 11.48 17.53
CA ASP A 130 0.64 12.91 17.18
C ASP A 130 -0.11 13.18 15.86
N ARG A 131 -0.53 12.13 15.15
CA ARG A 131 -1.27 12.22 13.87
C ARG A 131 -0.51 12.99 12.78
N THR A 132 0.80 12.75 12.68
CA THR A 132 1.69 13.46 11.76
C THR A 132 2.20 12.58 10.61
N LEU A 133 2.07 11.26 10.71
CA LEU A 133 2.68 10.33 9.76
C LEU A 133 1.73 10.02 8.59
N PHE A 134 0.45 9.73 8.87
CA PHE A 134 -0.54 9.39 7.85
C PHE A 134 -1.20 10.63 7.23
N THR A 135 -0.38 11.47 6.61
CA THR A 135 -0.77 12.80 6.08
C THR A 135 -1.80 12.77 4.96
N GLY A 136 -1.96 11.65 4.24
CA GLY A 136 -2.99 11.48 3.23
C GLY A 136 -4.36 11.16 3.82
N GLY A 137 -4.39 10.38 4.90
CA GLY A 137 -5.63 9.99 5.58
C GLY A 137 -5.66 8.53 6.00
N ILE A 138 -6.81 8.13 6.56
CA ILE A 138 -7.03 6.80 7.13
C ILE A 138 -8.30 6.21 6.52
N CYS A 139 -8.15 5.05 5.89
CA CYS A 139 -9.19 4.23 5.29
C CYS A 139 -9.35 2.95 6.14
N CYS A 140 -10.16 3.00 7.19
CA CYS A 140 -10.55 1.82 7.98
C CYS A 140 -11.89 1.27 7.50
N TRP A 141 -12.17 -0.01 7.72
CA TRP A 141 -13.42 -0.63 7.27
C TRP A 141 -14.66 -0.04 7.96
N ARG A 142 -15.70 0.21 7.17
CA ARG A 142 -17.06 0.55 7.64
C ARG A 142 -18.10 -0.45 7.11
N PRO A 143 -19.27 -0.59 7.77
CA PRO A 143 -20.29 -1.57 7.36
C PRO A 143 -20.79 -1.48 5.91
N SER A 144 -20.68 -0.31 5.27
CA SER A 144 -21.06 -0.11 3.86
C SER A 144 -19.96 -0.48 2.86
N GLU A 145 -18.78 -0.88 3.34
CA GLU A 145 -17.59 -1.13 2.54
C GLU A 145 -17.29 -2.63 2.50
N SER A 146 -16.62 -3.08 1.44
CA SER A 146 -16.21 -4.48 1.30
C SER A 146 -15.25 -4.90 2.41
N ARG A 147 -15.38 -6.14 2.89
CA ARG A 147 -14.42 -6.77 3.82
C ARG A 147 -13.34 -7.60 3.12
N THR A 148 -13.43 -7.76 1.79
CA THR A 148 -12.57 -8.66 1.02
C THR A 148 -11.90 -7.97 -0.15
N HIS A 149 -12.13 -6.68 -0.34
CA HIS A 149 -11.65 -5.94 -1.50
C HIS A 149 -11.30 -4.50 -1.11
N LYS A 150 -10.14 -4.05 -1.57
CA LYS A 150 -9.59 -2.70 -1.50
C LYS A 150 -9.39 -2.20 -2.93
N ASN A 151 -9.55 -0.90 -3.11
CA ASN A 151 -9.25 -0.23 -4.37
C ASN A 151 -8.77 1.19 -4.10
N LEU A 152 -8.00 1.72 -5.04
CA LEU A 152 -7.49 3.09 -5.00
C LEU A 152 -8.59 4.14 -5.20
N ASP A 153 -9.78 3.78 -5.66
CA ASP A 153 -10.90 4.73 -5.84
C ASP A 153 -11.39 5.29 -4.49
N ARG A 154 -11.10 4.60 -3.39
CA ARG A 154 -11.34 5.09 -2.02
C ARG A 154 -10.30 6.11 -1.54
N VAL A 155 -9.17 6.21 -2.23
CA VAL A 155 -8.05 7.10 -1.91
C VAL A 155 -8.08 8.26 -2.89
N LEU A 156 -8.03 9.50 -2.38
CA LEU A 156 -7.98 10.68 -3.24
C LEU A 156 -6.57 10.81 -3.84
N CYS A 157 -6.33 10.13 -4.96
CA CYS A 157 -5.03 10.09 -5.63
C CYS A 157 -5.14 9.78 -7.13
N ASP A 158 -4.18 10.23 -7.91
CA ASP A 158 -3.95 9.71 -9.26
C ASP A 158 -3.23 8.36 -9.16
N LYS A 159 -3.85 7.30 -9.68
CA LYS A 159 -3.30 5.92 -9.64
C LYS A 159 -1.93 5.80 -10.31
N ARG A 160 -1.59 6.69 -11.25
CA ARG A 160 -0.26 6.73 -11.90
C ARG A 160 0.84 7.22 -10.96
N MET A 161 0.49 7.74 -9.79
CA MET A 161 1.40 8.26 -8.77
C MET A 161 1.32 7.49 -7.45
N ALA A 162 0.53 6.41 -7.37
CA ALA A 162 0.25 5.70 -6.13
C ALA A 162 1.00 4.36 -6.04
N LEU A 163 1.67 4.14 -4.91
CA LEU A 163 2.20 2.84 -4.51
C LEU A 163 1.33 2.22 -3.42
N ILE A 164 1.10 0.92 -3.50
CA ILE A 164 0.39 0.14 -2.49
C ILE A 164 1.39 -0.78 -1.80
N VAL A 165 1.34 -0.87 -0.48
CA VAL A 165 2.11 -1.85 0.31
C VAL A 165 1.11 -2.65 1.13
N ASP A 166 1.02 -3.94 0.82
CA ASP A 166 0.11 -4.88 1.45
C ASP A 166 0.71 -6.28 1.34
N ASP A 167 0.45 -7.15 2.31
CA ASP A 167 0.90 -8.54 2.28
C ASP A 167 -0.06 -9.45 1.48
N THR A 168 -1.28 -8.97 1.25
CA THR A 168 -2.36 -9.76 0.68
C THR A 168 -2.72 -9.24 -0.71
N PRO A 169 -2.28 -9.93 -1.79
CA PRO A 169 -2.56 -9.46 -3.15
C PRO A 169 -4.04 -9.57 -3.52
N ASP A 170 -4.77 -10.53 -2.96
CA ASP A 170 -6.13 -10.85 -3.37
C ASP A 170 -7.12 -9.69 -3.12
N VAL A 171 -6.87 -8.88 -2.09
CA VAL A 171 -7.73 -7.72 -1.81
C VAL A 171 -7.53 -6.58 -2.80
N TRP A 172 -6.45 -6.58 -3.61
CA TRP A 172 -6.10 -5.50 -4.54
C TRP A 172 -6.24 -5.91 -6.02
N ALA A 173 -7.15 -6.84 -6.34
CA ALA A 173 -7.30 -7.40 -7.68
C ALA A 173 -7.30 -6.36 -8.84
N ASP A 174 -7.91 -5.19 -8.61
CA ASP A 174 -8.04 -4.13 -9.63
C ASP A 174 -6.81 -3.20 -9.73
N ASP A 175 -5.94 -3.18 -8.73
CA ASP A 175 -4.80 -2.26 -8.63
C ASP A 175 -3.45 -3.00 -8.42
N LEU A 176 -3.36 -4.28 -8.79
CA LEU A 176 -2.15 -5.12 -8.61
C LEU A 176 -0.88 -4.53 -9.24
N ALA A 177 -1.01 -3.78 -10.33
CA ALA A 177 0.12 -3.13 -10.99
C ALA A 177 0.82 -2.08 -10.09
N ASN A 178 0.10 -1.55 -9.08
CA ASN A 178 0.60 -0.61 -8.09
C ASN A 178 1.15 -1.29 -6.82
N LEU A 179 0.96 -2.61 -6.68
CA LEU A 179 1.28 -3.35 -5.46
C LEU A 179 2.78 -3.63 -5.32
N CYS A 180 3.36 -3.13 -4.25
CA CYS A 180 4.63 -3.53 -3.66
C CYS A 180 4.34 -4.58 -2.59
N LEU A 181 4.21 -5.84 -3.02
CA LEU A 181 3.97 -6.96 -2.11
C LEU A 181 5.09 -7.01 -1.06
N ILE A 182 4.69 -7.09 0.20
CA ILE A 182 5.61 -7.29 1.33
C ILE A 182 5.34 -8.64 1.98
N ARG A 183 6.36 -9.24 2.58
CA ARG A 183 6.19 -10.48 3.34
C ARG A 183 5.21 -10.24 4.49
N ARG A 184 4.31 -11.20 4.69
CA ARG A 184 3.45 -11.27 5.88
C ARG A 184 4.26 -11.21 7.17
N PHE A 185 3.91 -10.29 8.04
CA PHE A 185 4.53 -10.11 9.33
C PHE A 185 3.79 -10.89 10.41
N ILE A 186 4.51 -11.81 11.05
CA ILE A 186 3.97 -12.72 12.08
C ILE A 186 4.52 -12.44 13.48
N GLY A 187 5.11 -11.25 13.70
CA GLY A 187 5.69 -10.88 14.99
C GLY A 187 7.17 -11.24 15.19
N ASP A 188 7.90 -11.64 14.13
CA ASP A 188 9.32 -11.97 14.23
C ASP A 188 10.18 -10.72 14.51
N PRO A 189 10.88 -10.62 15.65
CA PRO A 189 11.74 -9.48 15.96
C PRO A 189 12.96 -9.34 15.02
N LYS A 190 13.26 -10.36 14.20
CA LYS A 190 14.36 -10.35 13.22
C LYS A 190 13.92 -9.93 11.81
N ASP A 191 12.64 -9.64 11.59
CA ASP A 191 12.15 -9.19 10.28
C ASP A 191 12.87 -7.88 9.85
N ASP A 192 13.36 -7.84 8.61
CA ASP A 192 14.06 -6.71 8.00
C ASP A 192 13.26 -6.05 6.86
N SER A 193 12.01 -6.50 6.64
CA SER A 193 11.30 -6.25 5.39
C SER A 193 10.92 -4.79 5.22
N LEU A 194 10.63 -4.03 6.30
CA LEU A 194 10.35 -2.59 6.20
C LEU A 194 11.59 -1.78 5.81
N MET A 195 12.78 -2.19 6.25
CA MET A 195 14.02 -1.50 5.88
C MET A 195 14.35 -1.74 4.40
N ARG A 196 14.16 -2.98 3.94
CA ARG A 196 14.26 -3.31 2.51
C ARG A 196 13.24 -2.55 1.68
N LEU A 197 11.98 -2.50 2.13
CA LEU A 197 10.92 -1.79 1.45
C LEU A 197 11.22 -0.29 1.36
N ALA A 198 11.78 0.32 2.40
CA ALA A 198 12.19 1.73 2.37
C ALA A 198 13.12 2.02 1.18
N PHE A 199 14.12 1.16 0.97
CA PHE A 199 15.04 1.27 -0.16
C PHE A 199 14.33 1.08 -1.50
N GLN A 200 13.47 0.07 -1.60
CA GLN A 200 12.70 -0.21 -2.82
C GLN A 200 11.81 0.97 -3.23
N ILE A 201 11.02 1.53 -2.30
CA ILE A 201 10.14 2.66 -2.61
C ILE A 201 10.92 3.95 -2.91
N GLN A 202 12.07 4.16 -2.27
CA GLN A 202 12.97 5.26 -2.62
C GLN A 202 13.56 5.12 -4.02
N ARG A 203 13.91 3.89 -4.43
CA ARG A 203 14.35 3.61 -5.81
C ARG A 203 13.24 3.94 -6.80
N VAL A 204 12.00 3.53 -6.53
CA VAL A 204 10.84 3.89 -7.38
C VAL A 204 10.68 5.40 -7.48
N HIS A 205 10.70 6.10 -6.34
CA HIS A 205 10.58 7.56 -6.31
C HIS A 205 11.66 8.25 -7.15
N ARG A 206 12.92 7.83 -6.99
CA ARG A 206 14.04 8.35 -7.77
C ARG A 206 13.80 8.16 -9.27
N THR A 207 13.51 6.93 -9.69
CA THR A 207 13.27 6.59 -11.10
C THR A 207 12.05 7.29 -11.68
N TYR A 208 11.00 7.50 -10.89
CA TYR A 208 9.84 8.28 -11.31
C TYR A 208 10.19 9.73 -11.65
N PHE A 209 11.13 10.34 -10.91
CA PHE A 209 11.52 11.72 -11.10
C PHE A 209 12.94 11.91 -11.69
N GLU A 210 13.48 10.90 -12.37
CA GLU A 210 14.83 10.91 -13.00
C GLU A 210 14.90 11.85 -14.22
N GLY A 211 13.77 12.16 -14.86
CA GLY A 211 13.71 13.08 -16.00
C GLY A 211 14.01 14.54 -15.63
N ALA A 212 14.72 15.26 -16.51
CA ALA A 212 14.97 16.69 -16.37
C ALA A 212 13.72 17.49 -16.78
N GLY A 213 12.93 17.93 -15.80
CA GLY A 213 11.78 18.80 -16.05
C GLY A 213 10.81 18.90 -14.88
N THR A 214 9.96 19.92 -14.93
CA THR A 214 8.78 20.01 -14.08
C THR A 214 7.67 19.22 -14.76
N PHE A 215 7.07 18.25 -14.06
CA PHE A 215 5.92 17.53 -14.58
C PHE A 215 4.66 18.38 -14.46
N SER A 216 3.81 18.32 -15.47
CA SER A 216 2.48 18.94 -15.47
C SER A 216 1.45 18.01 -16.10
N LEU A 217 0.23 18.08 -15.60
CA LEU A 217 -0.92 17.39 -16.20
C LEU A 217 -1.54 18.19 -17.36
N ASP A 218 -1.10 19.43 -17.60
CA ASP A 218 -1.65 20.36 -18.61
C ASP A 218 -1.07 20.18 -20.03
N GLY A 219 -0.13 19.26 -20.24
CA GLY A 219 0.42 19.03 -21.59
C GLY A 219 1.22 17.73 -21.73
N PRO A 220 1.17 17.09 -22.92
CA PRO A 220 1.77 15.77 -23.13
C PRO A 220 3.30 15.77 -23.01
N GLU A 221 3.97 16.87 -23.35
CA GLU A 221 5.44 16.98 -23.29
C GLU A 221 6.01 16.99 -21.87
N SER A 222 5.18 17.38 -20.89
CA SER A 222 5.54 17.40 -19.46
C SER A 222 4.73 16.40 -18.64
N ALA A 223 4.03 15.47 -19.31
CA ALA A 223 3.21 14.48 -18.66
C ALA A 223 4.07 13.64 -17.70
N PRO A 224 3.61 13.43 -16.46
CA PRO A 224 4.34 12.60 -15.51
C PRO A 224 4.34 11.14 -15.98
N PRO A 225 5.38 10.36 -15.61
CA PRO A 225 5.39 8.94 -15.89
C PRO A 225 4.30 8.21 -15.12
N ASP A 226 4.04 6.97 -15.53
CA ASP A 226 3.18 6.06 -14.80
C ASP A 226 4.02 5.20 -13.85
N VAL A 227 3.73 5.25 -12.55
CA VAL A 227 4.44 4.48 -11.53
C VAL A 227 4.39 2.99 -11.80
N ARG A 228 3.34 2.49 -12.46
CA ARG A 228 3.21 1.08 -12.87
C ARG A 228 4.27 0.71 -13.90
N THR A 229 4.52 1.60 -14.86
CA THR A 229 5.60 1.43 -15.84
C THR A 229 6.99 1.54 -15.19
N VAL A 230 7.14 2.41 -14.19
CA VAL A 230 8.37 2.51 -13.38
C VAL A 230 8.62 1.22 -12.58
N LEU A 231 7.58 0.64 -11.97
CA LEU A 231 7.69 -0.65 -11.29
C LEU A 231 8.09 -1.76 -12.27
N LEU A 232 7.48 -1.79 -13.46
CA LEU A 232 7.83 -2.75 -14.51
C LEU A 232 9.29 -2.60 -14.96
N SER A 233 9.83 -1.38 -15.11
CA SER A 233 11.24 -1.19 -15.49
C SER A 233 12.21 -1.64 -14.39
N ILE A 234 11.79 -1.58 -13.12
CA ILE A 234 12.61 -1.97 -11.97
C ILE A 234 12.64 -3.47 -11.74
N ARG A 235 11.48 -4.16 -11.83
CA ARG A 235 11.33 -5.57 -11.41
C ARG A 235 10.63 -6.47 -12.43
N GLY A 236 10.20 -5.93 -13.57
CA GLY A 236 9.33 -6.63 -14.53
C GLY A 236 10.00 -7.75 -15.33
N ALA A 237 11.33 -7.86 -15.27
CA ALA A 237 12.08 -8.94 -15.93
C ALA A 237 12.62 -10.00 -14.95
N LEU A 238 12.31 -9.89 -13.66
CA LEU A 238 12.94 -10.66 -12.58
C LEU A 238 12.73 -12.18 -12.74
N LEU A 239 11.54 -12.60 -13.15
CA LEU A 239 11.17 -13.99 -13.39
C LEU A 239 11.22 -14.38 -14.88
N SER A 240 11.91 -13.59 -15.72
CA SER A 240 12.06 -13.92 -17.15
C SER A 240 12.63 -15.33 -17.34
N GLY A 241 12.05 -16.09 -18.27
CA GLY A 241 12.41 -17.49 -18.51
C GLY A 241 11.81 -18.49 -17.52
N CYS A 242 11.03 -18.04 -16.53
CA CYS A 242 10.29 -18.93 -15.64
C CYS A 242 8.91 -19.24 -16.21
N SER A 243 8.62 -20.52 -16.44
CA SER A 243 7.27 -21.06 -16.67
C SER A 243 6.87 -21.82 -15.40
N ILE A 244 5.91 -21.29 -14.65
CA ILE A 244 5.60 -21.71 -13.28
C ILE A 244 4.30 -22.51 -13.24
N ALA A 245 4.38 -23.74 -12.74
CA ALA A 245 3.23 -24.54 -12.35
C ALA A 245 2.99 -24.47 -10.83
N LEU A 246 1.75 -24.19 -10.43
CA LEU A 246 1.37 -24.05 -9.02
C LEU A 246 0.70 -25.34 -8.49
N THR A 247 0.99 -25.69 -7.23
CA THR A 247 0.24 -26.71 -6.49
C THR A 247 0.04 -26.34 -5.03
N GLY A 248 -1.23 -26.25 -4.60
CA GLY A 248 -1.59 -25.93 -3.20
C GLY A 248 -1.39 -24.47 -2.79
N VAL A 249 -0.79 -23.64 -3.65
CA VAL A 249 -0.54 -22.20 -3.44
C VAL A 249 -1.78 -21.37 -3.79
N ALA A 250 -2.33 -21.62 -4.97
CA ALA A 250 -3.51 -20.98 -5.54
C ALA A 250 -4.44 -22.06 -6.11
N GLN A 251 -5.75 -21.85 -6.00
CA GLN A 251 -6.74 -22.68 -6.68
C GLN A 251 -6.95 -22.08 -8.07
N VAL A 252 -6.28 -22.66 -9.07
CA VAL A 252 -6.32 -22.17 -10.45
C VAL A 252 -6.61 -23.31 -11.41
N ASP A 253 -7.43 -22.99 -12.40
CA ASP A 253 -7.80 -23.78 -13.57
C ASP A 253 -7.64 -22.91 -14.83
N GLU A 254 -8.06 -23.42 -16.00
CA GLU A 254 -7.89 -22.70 -17.27
C GLU A 254 -8.66 -21.37 -17.30
N GLU A 255 -9.77 -21.26 -16.57
CA GLU A 255 -10.62 -20.06 -16.55
C GLU A 255 -10.06 -18.99 -15.59
N THR A 256 -9.47 -19.42 -14.48
CA THR A 256 -9.03 -18.51 -13.39
C THR A 256 -7.55 -18.11 -13.49
N LEU A 257 -6.73 -18.83 -14.25
CA LEU A 257 -5.29 -18.59 -14.35
C LEU A 257 -4.93 -17.17 -14.80
N ASP A 258 -5.73 -16.56 -15.66
CA ASP A 258 -5.46 -15.23 -16.22
C ASP A 258 -5.78 -14.08 -15.28
N TYR A 259 -6.74 -14.29 -14.37
CA TYR A 259 -7.24 -13.23 -13.48
C TYR A 259 -6.88 -13.45 -12.01
N HIS A 260 -6.38 -14.63 -11.63
CA HIS A 260 -5.99 -14.90 -10.26
C HIS A 260 -4.88 -13.91 -9.82
N PRO A 261 -5.04 -13.17 -8.69
CA PRO A 261 -4.14 -12.09 -8.30
C PRO A 261 -2.66 -12.47 -8.20
N LEU A 262 -2.36 -13.60 -7.55
CA LEU A 262 -0.99 -14.14 -7.51
C LEU A 262 -0.41 -14.46 -8.89
N CYS A 263 -1.22 -14.96 -9.83
CA CYS A 263 -0.80 -15.26 -11.19
C CYS A 263 -0.52 -13.97 -11.97
N THR A 264 -1.36 -12.96 -11.82
CA THR A 264 -1.12 -11.61 -12.36
C THR A 264 0.18 -11.02 -11.84
N LEU A 265 0.49 -11.16 -10.54
CA LEU A 265 1.78 -10.73 -9.98
C LEU A 265 2.96 -11.45 -10.62
N VAL A 266 2.91 -12.78 -10.79
CA VAL A 266 3.98 -13.51 -11.48
C VAL A 266 4.22 -12.95 -12.89
N ARG A 267 3.16 -12.64 -13.65
CA ARG A 267 3.27 -12.03 -14.98
C ARG A 267 3.87 -10.62 -14.93
N LEU A 268 3.47 -9.80 -13.96
CA LEU A 268 4.03 -8.45 -13.76
C LEU A 268 5.52 -8.46 -13.42
N TYR A 269 6.05 -9.58 -12.93
CA TYR A 269 7.47 -9.79 -12.66
C TYR A 269 8.19 -10.55 -13.79
N GLY A 270 7.54 -10.77 -14.94
CA GLY A 270 8.14 -11.36 -16.14
C GLY A 270 8.04 -12.87 -16.24
N GLY A 271 7.34 -13.52 -15.31
CA GLY A 271 7.10 -14.95 -15.32
C GLY A 271 5.91 -15.35 -16.19
N GLN A 272 5.92 -16.60 -16.63
CA GLN A 272 4.77 -17.25 -17.27
C GLN A 272 4.18 -18.30 -16.33
N LEU A 273 2.89 -18.60 -16.50
CA LEU A 273 2.24 -19.68 -15.76
C LEU A 273 1.75 -20.78 -16.69
N THR A 274 1.71 -22.00 -16.16
CA THR A 274 1.16 -23.17 -16.84
C THR A 274 0.51 -24.11 -15.84
N LEU A 275 -0.54 -24.83 -16.28
CA LEU A 275 -1.15 -25.88 -15.48
C LEU A 275 -0.40 -27.21 -15.58
N SER A 276 0.48 -27.35 -16.58
CA SER A 276 1.24 -28.56 -16.88
C SER A 276 2.60 -28.55 -16.19
N VAL A 277 2.85 -29.59 -15.37
CA VAL A 277 4.16 -29.81 -14.74
C VAL A 277 5.24 -30.07 -15.79
N ASP A 278 4.90 -30.62 -16.97
CA ASP A 278 5.88 -30.95 -18.02
C ASP A 278 6.29 -29.74 -18.84
N ALA A 279 5.40 -28.76 -19.00
CA ALA A 279 5.68 -27.52 -19.72
C ALA A 279 6.33 -26.45 -18.81
N ALA A 280 6.41 -26.70 -17.50
CA ALA A 280 6.98 -25.77 -16.53
C ALA A 280 8.50 -25.86 -16.47
N THR A 281 9.17 -24.76 -16.15
CA THR A 281 10.55 -24.76 -15.64
C THR A 281 10.59 -24.88 -14.12
N HIS A 282 9.52 -24.44 -13.44
CA HIS A 282 9.40 -24.49 -11.99
C HIS A 282 8.06 -25.10 -11.57
N LEU A 283 8.07 -26.14 -10.73
CA LEU A 283 6.93 -26.44 -9.87
C LEU A 283 7.10 -25.68 -8.56
N VAL A 284 6.13 -24.83 -8.25
CA VAL A 284 6.05 -24.10 -6.98
C VAL A 284 4.92 -24.68 -6.14
N ALA A 285 5.27 -25.23 -4.97
CA ALA A 285 4.34 -25.93 -4.09
C ALA A 285 4.19 -25.26 -2.72
N ARG A 286 2.98 -25.28 -2.17
CA ARG A 286 2.78 -24.98 -0.75
C ARG A 286 2.99 -26.24 0.08
N LYS A 287 3.81 -26.17 1.13
CA LYS A 287 3.99 -27.25 2.11
C LYS A 287 2.66 -27.45 2.85
N LYS A 288 2.08 -28.65 2.70
CA LYS A 288 0.88 -29.11 3.42
C LYS A 288 1.14 -30.50 3.97
N ASP A 289 0.41 -30.90 5.00
CA ASP A 289 0.49 -32.26 5.51
C ASP A 289 0.16 -33.26 4.40
N GLY A 290 0.96 -34.33 4.30
CA GLY A 290 0.81 -35.34 3.24
C GLY A 290 1.19 -34.85 1.84
N TRP A 291 1.96 -33.76 1.70
CA TRP A 291 2.45 -33.27 0.40
C TRP A 291 3.14 -34.36 -0.43
N GLN A 292 3.75 -35.36 0.22
CA GLN A 292 4.38 -36.52 -0.42
C GLN A 292 3.41 -37.33 -1.30
N HIS A 293 2.10 -37.26 -1.01
CA HIS A 293 1.07 -37.96 -1.79
C HIS A 293 0.62 -37.18 -3.02
N SER A 294 0.93 -35.88 -3.12
CA SER A 294 0.55 -35.03 -4.26
C SER A 294 1.11 -35.57 -5.58
N GLY A 295 0.22 -35.86 -6.53
CA GLY A 295 0.61 -36.35 -7.85
C GLY A 295 1.50 -35.37 -8.61
N LYS A 296 1.22 -34.06 -8.51
CA LYS A 296 2.04 -33.01 -9.15
C LYS A 296 3.45 -32.96 -8.54
N ILE A 297 3.58 -33.03 -7.21
CA ILE A 297 4.88 -33.00 -6.54
C ILE A 297 5.69 -34.27 -6.86
N ARG A 298 5.09 -35.46 -6.77
CA ARG A 298 5.78 -36.72 -7.12
C ARG A 298 6.28 -36.71 -8.57
N ARG A 299 5.46 -36.24 -9.51
CA ARG A 299 5.85 -36.10 -10.93
C ARG A 299 7.03 -35.14 -11.09
N ALA A 300 6.98 -33.97 -10.45
CA ALA A 300 8.06 -33.00 -10.49
C ALA A 300 9.37 -33.53 -9.89
N LEU A 301 9.30 -34.24 -8.76
CA LEU A 301 10.50 -34.84 -8.14
C LEU A 301 11.13 -35.92 -9.01
N ALA A 302 10.34 -36.71 -9.74
CA ALA A 302 10.85 -37.66 -10.72
C ALA A 302 11.52 -36.94 -11.91
N ARG A 303 10.88 -35.90 -12.46
CA ARG A 303 11.42 -35.09 -13.57
C ARG A 303 12.74 -34.41 -13.21
N ARG A 304 12.85 -33.88 -11.99
CA ARG A 304 14.08 -33.24 -11.48
C ARG A 304 15.30 -34.18 -11.49
N GLN A 305 15.10 -35.50 -11.43
CA GLN A 305 16.22 -36.46 -11.48
C GLN A 305 16.81 -36.59 -12.88
N THR A 306 16.04 -36.32 -13.93
CA THR A 306 16.44 -36.48 -15.33
C THR A 306 16.72 -35.16 -16.04
N GLU A 307 16.15 -34.05 -15.56
CA GLU A 307 16.24 -32.75 -16.21
C GLU A 307 16.91 -31.72 -15.29
N THR A 308 18.09 -31.25 -15.68
CA THR A 308 18.92 -30.31 -14.91
C THR A 308 18.38 -28.87 -14.89
N GLY A 309 17.49 -28.51 -15.81
CA GLY A 309 16.88 -27.18 -15.90
C GLY A 309 15.49 -27.07 -15.26
N PHE A 310 15.03 -28.11 -14.56
CA PHE A 310 13.73 -28.13 -13.89
C PHE A 310 13.88 -28.03 -12.37
N HIS A 311 13.13 -27.11 -11.76
CA HIS A 311 13.17 -26.86 -10.33
C HIS A 311 11.85 -27.21 -9.66
N ALA A 312 11.92 -27.92 -8.53
CA ALA A 312 10.77 -28.18 -7.67
C ALA A 312 11.03 -27.51 -6.33
N VAL A 313 10.33 -26.40 -6.08
CA VAL A 313 10.57 -25.49 -4.95
C VAL A 313 9.30 -25.22 -4.14
N TRP A 314 9.49 -24.82 -2.89
CA TRP A 314 8.42 -24.33 -2.05
C TRP A 314 8.00 -22.90 -2.43
N ASP A 315 6.78 -22.52 -2.06
CA ASP A 315 6.16 -21.23 -2.41
C ASP A 315 6.89 -19.99 -1.90
N HIS A 316 7.65 -20.11 -0.80
CA HIS A 316 8.49 -19.03 -0.31
C HIS A 316 9.59 -18.61 -1.31
N TRP A 317 10.03 -19.45 -2.26
CA TRP A 317 10.97 -19.03 -3.31
C TRP A 317 10.38 -17.89 -4.16
N MET A 318 9.14 -18.10 -4.61
CA MET A 318 8.42 -17.17 -5.44
C MET A 318 8.07 -15.92 -4.63
N LEU A 319 7.55 -16.09 -3.41
CA LEU A 319 7.17 -14.97 -2.55
C LEU A 319 8.37 -14.11 -2.17
N ASP A 320 9.49 -14.72 -1.75
CA ASP A 320 10.70 -13.98 -1.40
C ASP A 320 11.26 -13.28 -2.64
N SER A 321 11.27 -13.92 -3.81
CA SER A 321 11.69 -13.27 -5.05
C SER A 321 10.87 -12.03 -5.40
N ILE A 322 9.54 -12.12 -5.23
CA ILE A 322 8.60 -11.03 -5.49
C ILE A 322 8.71 -9.93 -4.42
N CYS A 323 8.91 -10.26 -3.15
CA CYS A 323 8.98 -9.30 -2.04
C CYS A 323 10.35 -8.58 -1.98
N THR A 324 11.44 -9.28 -2.27
CA THR A 324 12.79 -8.68 -2.23
C THR A 324 13.15 -7.90 -3.49
N TRP A 325 12.38 -8.09 -4.57
CA TRP A 325 12.71 -7.60 -5.92
C TRP A 325 14.07 -8.12 -6.40
N ASP A 326 14.37 -9.36 -6.02
CA ASP A 326 15.57 -10.08 -6.42
C ASP A 326 15.26 -11.58 -6.60
N ARG A 327 15.64 -12.17 -7.74
CA ARG A 327 15.34 -13.58 -8.02
C ARG A 327 16.18 -14.47 -7.08
N GLN A 328 15.50 -15.16 -6.17
CA GLN A 328 16.16 -16.03 -5.21
C GLN A 328 16.71 -17.29 -5.89
N PRO A 329 17.85 -17.82 -5.43
CA PRO A 329 18.33 -19.12 -5.89
C PRO A 329 17.33 -20.22 -5.49
N GLU A 330 17.17 -21.24 -6.32
CA GLU A 330 16.17 -22.29 -6.14
C GLU A 330 16.57 -23.31 -5.06
N ASP A 331 17.87 -23.55 -4.87
CA ASP A 331 18.41 -24.60 -3.98
C ASP A 331 17.93 -24.50 -2.51
N PRO A 332 17.98 -23.33 -1.84
CA PRO A 332 17.52 -23.21 -0.45
C PRO A 332 16.03 -23.51 -0.25
N TYR A 333 15.26 -23.47 -1.35
CA TYR A 333 13.81 -23.62 -1.36
C TYR A 333 13.39 -24.98 -1.92
N SER A 334 14.33 -25.86 -2.23
CA SER A 334 14.07 -27.12 -2.91
C SER A 334 13.18 -28.05 -2.08
N ILE A 335 12.21 -28.67 -2.76
CA ILE A 335 11.39 -29.74 -2.17
C ILE A 335 12.30 -30.97 -1.98
N PRO A 336 12.40 -31.53 -0.77
CA PRO A 336 13.22 -32.71 -0.54
C PRO A 336 12.64 -33.93 -1.29
N PRO A 337 13.48 -34.91 -1.68
CA PRO A 337 12.96 -36.17 -2.19
C PRO A 337 12.08 -36.85 -1.14
N ALA A 338 11.01 -37.51 -1.57
CA ALA A 338 10.18 -38.29 -0.66
C ALA A 338 11.00 -39.44 -0.07
N SER A 339 11.13 -39.50 1.26
CA SER A 339 11.80 -40.61 1.95
C SER A 339 11.08 -41.94 1.66
N PRO A 340 11.80 -43.05 1.44
CA PRO A 340 11.19 -44.36 1.19
C PRO A 340 10.34 -44.89 2.37
N GLU A 341 10.50 -44.34 3.58
CA GLU A 341 9.79 -44.77 4.81
C GLU A 341 8.28 -44.44 4.83
N ALA A 342 7.78 -43.62 3.91
CA ALA A 342 6.35 -43.29 3.85
C ALA A 342 5.49 -44.34 3.11
N ARG A 343 6.07 -45.48 2.70
CA ARG A 343 5.35 -46.54 1.95
C ARG A 343 4.62 -47.55 2.84
N ASP A 344 4.94 -47.63 4.15
CA ASP A 344 4.46 -48.72 5.02
C ASP A 344 3.40 -48.34 6.07
N SER A 345 2.84 -47.12 6.07
CA SER A 345 1.83 -46.71 7.07
C SER A 345 0.39 -46.60 6.53
N ALA A 346 0.04 -47.35 5.48
CA ALA A 346 -1.35 -47.53 5.09
C ALA A 346 -2.02 -48.64 5.93
N ALA A 347 -2.49 -48.28 7.13
CA ALA A 347 -3.46 -49.05 7.91
C ALA A 347 -4.71 -48.19 8.19
N PRO A 348 -5.92 -48.78 8.29
CA PRO A 348 -7.17 -48.07 8.07
C PRO A 348 -7.60 -47.20 9.25
N ALA A 349 -8.38 -46.17 8.92
CA ALA A 349 -8.87 -45.11 9.78
C ALA A 349 -9.59 -45.59 11.06
N SER A 350 -9.27 -44.94 12.18
CA SER A 350 -10.10 -44.94 13.38
C SER A 350 -9.93 -43.62 14.15
N ALA A 351 -11.04 -42.87 14.21
CA ALA A 351 -11.48 -41.87 15.20
C ALA A 351 -10.50 -40.80 15.74
N ALA A 352 -10.87 -39.54 15.49
CA ALA A 352 -10.27 -38.31 16.02
C ALA A 352 -10.29 -38.19 17.55
N PRO A 353 -9.41 -37.33 18.11
CA PRO A 353 -9.94 -36.15 18.82
C PRO A 353 -9.24 -34.81 18.45
N ALA A 354 -9.84 -33.73 18.98
CA ALA A 354 -9.79 -32.31 18.64
C ALA A 354 -8.41 -31.59 18.57
N PRO A 355 -8.31 -30.43 17.89
CA PRO A 355 -7.04 -29.75 17.65
C PRO A 355 -6.58 -28.95 18.87
N SER A 356 -5.36 -29.24 19.33
CA SER A 356 -4.58 -28.37 20.21
C SER A 356 -3.61 -27.56 19.35
N THR A 357 -3.80 -26.24 19.32
CA THR A 357 -2.96 -25.29 18.60
C THR A 357 -1.56 -25.27 19.20
N THR A 358 -0.61 -25.94 18.55
CA THR A 358 0.82 -25.79 18.84
C THR A 358 1.45 -25.07 17.65
N VAL A 359 1.81 -23.81 17.87
CA VAL A 359 2.53 -22.97 16.91
C VAL A 359 3.99 -23.45 16.93
N LEU A 360 4.38 -24.27 15.96
CA LEU A 360 5.78 -24.56 15.72
C LEU A 360 6.39 -23.40 14.93
N ALA A 361 7.16 -22.57 15.63
CA ALA A 361 8.12 -21.68 15.03
C ALA A 361 9.19 -22.52 14.31
N GLU A 362 9.02 -22.74 13.00
CA GLU A 362 10.10 -23.28 12.17
C GLU A 362 11.14 -22.17 11.96
N ARG A 363 12.38 -22.48 12.38
CA ARG A 363 13.55 -21.63 12.29
C ARG A 363 13.83 -21.31 10.82
N ASN A 364 13.72 -20.03 10.47
CA ASN A 364 14.28 -19.50 9.24
C ASN A 364 15.63 -18.86 9.58
N GLU A 365 16.73 -19.55 9.26
CA GLU A 365 18.04 -18.90 9.24
C GLU A 365 18.07 -17.99 8.01
N GLY A 366 17.66 -16.73 8.22
CA GLY A 366 17.70 -15.70 7.20
C GLY A 366 19.12 -15.52 6.69
N ASN A 367 19.34 -15.85 5.42
CA ASN A 367 20.48 -15.34 4.67
C ASN A 367 20.19 -13.87 4.34
N GLY A 368 20.38 -13.01 5.33
CA GLY A 368 20.26 -11.56 5.17
C GLY A 368 21.35 -11.07 4.22
N GLY A 369 20.98 -10.78 2.97
CA GLY A 369 21.84 -10.05 2.05
C GLY A 369 22.32 -8.76 2.71
N ARG A 370 23.62 -8.69 2.99
CA ARG A 370 24.27 -7.54 3.64
C ARG A 370 24.16 -6.33 2.71
N LEU A 371 23.52 -5.25 3.18
CA LEU A 371 23.48 -3.97 2.49
C LEU A 371 24.90 -3.50 2.14
N SER A 372 25.09 -2.96 0.93
CA SER A 372 26.40 -2.44 0.51
C SER A 372 26.75 -1.18 1.32
N GLU A 373 28.03 -0.83 1.42
CA GLU A 373 28.46 0.38 2.15
C GLU A 373 27.84 1.67 1.59
N VAL A 374 27.56 1.70 0.28
CA VAL A 374 26.89 2.80 -0.42
C VAL A 374 25.43 2.98 0.03
N ASP A 375 24.77 1.88 0.42
CA ASP A 375 23.38 1.90 0.90
C ASP A 375 23.25 2.39 2.35
N ARG A 376 24.33 2.28 3.15
CA ARG A 376 24.35 2.72 4.56
C ARG A 376 24.51 4.24 4.67
N GLU A 377 25.28 4.82 3.77
CA GLU A 377 25.54 6.27 3.70
C GLU A 377 24.27 7.03 3.26
N LEU A 378 23.46 6.44 2.36
CA LEU A 378 22.19 7.00 1.89
C LEU A 378 21.12 7.12 2.99
N LEU A 379 21.22 6.32 4.05
CA LEU A 379 20.25 6.29 5.16
C LEU A 379 20.60 7.24 6.33
N GLY A 380 21.73 7.97 6.28
CA GLY A 380 22.11 8.91 7.33
C GLY A 380 22.23 8.28 8.73
N LEU A 381 22.67 7.01 8.81
CA LEU A 381 22.70 6.24 10.05
C LEU A 381 23.86 6.60 11.01
N ASP A 382 24.72 7.55 10.67
CA ASP A 382 25.71 8.10 11.59
C ASP A 382 25.22 9.43 12.20
N VAL A 383 24.45 9.32 13.29
CA VAL A 383 24.24 10.43 14.22
C VAL A 383 24.98 10.09 15.52
N PRO A 384 25.89 10.96 16.02
CA PRO A 384 26.58 10.73 17.28
C PRO A 384 25.58 10.61 18.41
N THR A 385 25.73 9.56 19.23
CA THR A 385 25.01 9.38 20.48
C THR A 385 25.10 10.64 21.34
N LEU A 386 23.96 11.30 21.57
CA LEU A 386 23.84 12.34 22.60
C LEU A 386 24.20 11.73 23.97
N PRO A 387 25.05 12.37 24.77
CA PRO A 387 25.48 11.81 26.04
C PRO A 387 24.33 11.75 27.04
N THR A 388 24.13 10.57 27.62
CA THR A 388 23.25 10.34 28.78
C THR A 388 23.56 11.34 29.89
N ARG A 389 22.59 12.21 30.21
CA ARG A 389 22.64 13.06 31.41
C ARG A 389 22.57 12.20 32.66
N LYS A 390 23.66 12.19 33.43
CA LYS A 390 23.73 11.69 34.79
C LYS A 390 22.68 12.38 35.66
N ARG A 391 21.98 11.59 36.49
CA ARG A 391 21.18 12.07 37.62
C ARG A 391 22.01 13.04 38.47
N MET A 392 21.49 14.26 38.67
CA MET A 392 21.89 15.13 39.77
C MET A 392 20.65 15.70 40.46
N ARG A 393 20.79 15.83 41.77
CA ARG A 393 19.79 16.10 42.81
C ARG A 393 19.18 17.50 42.68
N GLU A 394 17.94 17.63 43.14
CA GLU A 394 17.32 18.93 43.49
C GLU A 394 18.15 19.67 44.54
N PRO A 395 18.18 21.02 44.46
CA PRO A 395 17.59 21.77 45.56
C PRO A 395 16.84 23.06 45.17
N GLN A 396 15.75 23.28 45.91
CA GLN A 396 15.19 24.50 46.50
C GLN A 396 15.00 25.82 45.72
N GLN A 397 13.80 26.36 45.94
CA GLN A 397 13.22 27.63 45.52
C GLN A 397 14.04 28.87 45.95
N GLN A 398 14.06 29.90 45.08
CA GLN A 398 13.88 31.31 45.45
C GLN A 398 13.52 32.13 44.19
N GLY A 399 12.61 33.09 44.36
CA GLY A 399 11.95 33.83 43.28
C GLY A 399 12.56 35.17 42.88
N LEU A 400 11.71 35.97 42.21
CA LEU A 400 11.91 37.29 41.55
C LEU A 400 12.48 37.20 40.12
N SER A 401 12.18 38.07 39.14
CA SER A 401 11.02 38.87 38.71
C SER A 401 11.49 39.62 37.45
N VAL A 402 10.70 39.62 36.37
CA VAL A 402 10.59 40.63 35.30
C VAL A 402 11.86 41.19 34.62
N ALA A 403 12.00 40.94 33.31
CA ALA A 403 12.15 41.99 32.29
C ALA A 403 11.98 41.42 30.87
N ARG A 404 11.22 42.16 30.06
CA ARG A 404 11.03 42.00 28.60
C ARG A 404 12.32 42.38 27.87
N GLU A 405 12.59 41.74 26.74
CA GLU A 405 12.96 42.44 25.49
C GLU A 405 12.84 41.51 24.28
N ASP A 406 12.32 42.10 23.21
CA ASP A 406 12.01 41.53 21.89
C ASP A 406 13.26 41.27 21.06
N VAL A 407 13.31 40.16 20.31
CA VAL A 407 13.97 40.11 19.00
C VAL A 407 13.20 39.19 18.04
N CYS A 408 12.81 39.79 16.92
CA CYS A 408 12.17 39.25 15.72
C CYS A 408 13.16 38.44 14.85
N ALA A 409 12.73 37.34 14.22
CA ALA A 409 12.97 37.05 12.78
C ALA A 409 12.39 35.69 12.32
N SER A 410 11.45 35.80 11.38
CA SER A 410 11.22 34.96 10.17
C SER A 410 11.07 33.44 10.26
N SER A 411 9.83 32.95 10.06
CA SER A 411 9.49 31.96 9.01
C SER A 411 7.95 31.80 8.94
N GLY A 412 7.30 32.68 8.16
CA GLY A 412 5.90 32.55 7.82
C GLY A 412 5.76 31.88 6.45
N ALA A 413 5.39 30.59 6.43
CA ALA A 413 4.87 29.93 5.23
C ALA A 413 3.35 29.83 5.38
N THR A 414 2.64 30.75 4.74
CA THR A 414 1.18 30.85 4.76
C THR A 414 0.57 29.68 4.00
N ARG A 415 -0.25 28.86 4.70
CA ARG A 415 -1.18 27.91 4.08
C ARG A 415 -2.17 28.70 3.21
N MET A 416 -2.14 28.51 1.89
CA MET A 416 -3.25 28.92 1.04
C MET A 416 -4.43 27.97 1.27
N SER A 417 -5.59 28.51 1.63
CA SER A 417 -6.83 27.74 1.68
C SER A 417 -7.35 27.51 0.25
N VAL A 418 -8.00 26.37 0.01
CA VAL A 418 -8.63 26.00 -1.28
C VAL A 418 -9.61 27.07 -1.77
N ALA A 419 -10.20 27.87 -0.88
CA ALA A 419 -11.05 29.00 -1.24
C ALA A 419 -10.32 30.12 -2.00
N ALA A 420 -9.03 30.34 -1.71
CA ALA A 420 -8.21 31.36 -2.38
C ALA A 420 -7.86 30.96 -3.84
N TYR A 421 -7.75 29.67 -4.12
CA TYR A 421 -7.54 29.16 -5.49
C TYR A 421 -8.79 29.31 -6.36
N LEU A 422 -9.99 29.14 -5.79
CA LEU A 422 -11.26 29.26 -6.52
C LEU A 422 -11.65 30.71 -6.85
N GLN A 423 -11.22 31.69 -6.05
CA GLN A 423 -11.45 33.11 -6.34
C GLN A 423 -10.60 33.67 -7.49
N GLN A 424 -9.47 33.03 -7.80
CA GLN A 424 -8.57 33.51 -8.86
C GLN A 424 -9.07 33.17 -10.28
N LYS A 425 -9.99 32.19 -10.41
CA LYS A 425 -10.60 31.82 -11.70
C LYS A 425 -11.91 32.57 -12.02
N SER A 426 -12.47 33.36 -11.11
CA SER A 426 -13.72 34.10 -11.37
C SER A 426 -13.52 35.51 -11.95
N THR A 427 -12.29 35.94 -12.21
CA THR A 427 -11.99 37.31 -12.71
C THR A 427 -11.38 37.36 -14.11
N SER A 428 -11.28 36.24 -14.84
CA SER A 428 -10.87 36.22 -16.25
C SER A 428 -11.96 35.60 -17.12
N GLY A 429 -12.99 36.39 -17.44
CA GLY A 429 -14.09 35.92 -18.28
C GLY A 429 -15.20 36.96 -18.44
N ALA A 430 -14.88 38.11 -19.03
CA ALA A 430 -15.90 39.04 -19.52
C ALA A 430 -15.35 39.79 -20.74
N GLU A 431 -15.62 39.28 -21.95
CA GLU A 431 -15.68 40.11 -23.15
C GLU A 431 -17.10 40.68 -23.31
N PRO A 432 -17.26 41.93 -23.79
CA PRO A 432 -18.55 42.58 -23.88
C PRO A 432 -19.29 42.21 -25.18
N VAL A 433 -20.55 41.80 -25.02
CA VAL A 433 -21.54 41.67 -26.10
C VAL A 433 -22.10 43.06 -26.43
N ALA A 434 -21.93 43.50 -27.68
CA ALA A 434 -22.52 44.72 -28.22
C ALA A 434 -23.90 44.42 -28.85
N THR A 435 -24.91 45.23 -28.52
CA THR A 435 -26.23 45.23 -29.17
C THR A 435 -26.72 46.64 -29.46
N GLY A 436 -27.21 46.84 -30.69
CA GLY A 436 -28.03 47.98 -31.16
C GLY A 436 -27.24 49.16 -31.72
N ASN A 437 -27.62 49.82 -32.82
CA ASN A 437 -28.90 49.88 -33.52
C ASN A 437 -28.70 50.54 -34.90
N GLU A 438 -29.72 50.38 -35.76
CA GLU A 438 -30.13 51.28 -36.86
C GLU A 438 -29.50 51.20 -38.27
N VAL A 439 -30.38 50.83 -39.21
CA VAL A 439 -30.34 51.09 -40.65
C VAL A 439 -31.05 52.43 -40.91
N PRO A 440 -30.58 53.25 -41.87
CA PRO A 440 -31.42 53.53 -43.03
C PRO A 440 -30.68 53.43 -44.37
N ALA A 441 -31.51 53.40 -45.40
CA ALA A 441 -31.26 53.03 -46.77
C ALA A 441 -30.49 54.06 -47.62
N SER A 442 -30.15 53.58 -48.82
CA SER A 442 -29.91 54.28 -50.10
C SER A 442 -28.47 54.69 -50.43
N GLY A 443 -28.01 54.25 -51.61
CA GLY A 443 -26.75 54.69 -52.19
C GLY A 443 -26.10 53.67 -53.11
N SER A 444 -26.78 53.33 -54.20
CA SER A 444 -26.21 52.64 -55.36
C SER A 444 -25.03 53.42 -55.96
N VAL A 445 -23.84 52.81 -56.05
CA VAL A 445 -22.88 53.04 -57.14
C VAL A 445 -22.09 51.75 -57.37
N SER A 446 -22.15 51.30 -58.61
CA SER A 446 -21.43 50.20 -59.22
C SER A 446 -20.06 50.64 -59.76
N ASP A 447 -19.27 49.61 -60.07
CA ASP A 447 -18.17 49.55 -61.05
C ASP A 447 -16.72 49.85 -60.63
N ASP A 448 -15.98 48.76 -60.73
CA ASP A 448 -14.79 48.54 -61.55
C ASP A 448 -13.43 49.07 -61.11
N GLY A 449 -12.51 48.10 -61.00
CA GLY A 449 -11.07 48.24 -60.81
C GLY A 449 -10.45 46.91 -60.41
#